data_AF-U9U9M6-F1
#
_entry.id   AF-U9U9M6-F1
#
_cell.length_a   1.000
_cell.length_b   1.000
_cell.length_c   1.000
_cell.angle_alpha   90.00
_cell.angle_beta   90.00
_cell.angle_gamma   90.00
#
_symmetry.space_group_name_H-M   'P 1'
#
loop_
_entity.id
_entity.type
_entity.pdbx_description
1 polymer ?
#
loop_
_entity_poly.entity_id
_entity_poly.type
_entity_poly.pdbx_seq_one_letter_code
_entity_poly.pdbx_strand_id
1 'polypeptide(L)'
;MSSQNIGIEYSKYYLKHLKNKLKNWTSGNEKIDNFIRERQLKVVDHDFIVFEWIPYSQFSEIKEISKSSSMTVYSAIWGDGPLHKSKRDKHYTRISNKKVALECLHNSQNPIDSLINKSKKYKYSTKFGPFLKLYGISQNPDTNDYILVQNNSLTLVNWISGNEKIDDFIKERQFKGNTRNDVVFEWIPYTQFNEIKETSKIDSITTYSAIWRNGPLYSKEYKKNKNYKRISNKAVALKCLHNSQNPIDFLINKAKKYSTEYASIYVLY
;
A
#
# COMPACT_ATOMS: atom_id res chain seq x y z
N MET A 1 15.77 17.01 -35.74
CA MET A 1 14.97 15.93 -35.09
C MET A 1 14.10 16.57 -34.02
N SER A 2 12.79 16.34 -34.03
CA SER A 2 11.87 16.92 -33.05
C SER A 2 12.10 16.32 -31.65
N SER A 3 11.84 17.09 -30.59
CA SER A 3 11.90 16.64 -29.19
C SER A 3 11.07 15.37 -28.91
N GLN A 4 10.02 15.16 -29.70
CA GLN A 4 9.15 13.99 -29.67
C GLN A 4 9.85 12.70 -30.14
N ASN A 5 10.74 12.78 -31.13
CA ASN A 5 11.51 11.63 -31.61
C ASN A 5 12.60 11.19 -30.63
N ILE A 6 13.20 12.15 -29.91
CA ILE A 6 14.23 11.88 -28.88
C ILE A 6 13.61 11.12 -27.69
N GLY A 7 12.38 11.47 -27.28
CA GLY A 7 11.66 10.76 -26.21
C GLY A 7 11.26 9.32 -26.58
N ILE A 8 10.90 9.07 -27.83
CA ILE A 8 10.55 7.73 -28.33
C ILE A 8 11.79 6.84 -28.41
N GLU A 9 12.93 7.37 -28.85
CA GLU A 9 14.17 6.61 -28.96
C GLU A 9 14.75 6.27 -27.58
N TYR A 10 14.72 7.22 -26.65
CA TYR A 10 15.13 6.99 -25.25
C TYR A 10 14.28 5.92 -24.56
N SER A 11 12.95 5.96 -24.74
CA SER A 11 12.04 4.97 -24.14
C SER A 11 12.26 3.56 -24.70
N LYS A 12 12.51 3.42 -26.01
CA LYS A 12 12.86 2.14 -26.64
C LYS A 12 14.18 1.57 -26.11
N TYR A 13 15.22 2.40 -25.99
CA TYR A 13 16.51 1.98 -25.44
C TYR A 13 16.39 1.52 -23.97
N TYR A 14 15.64 2.29 -23.17
CA TYR A 14 15.37 1.97 -21.76
C TYR A 14 14.66 0.63 -21.59
N LEU A 15 13.58 0.38 -22.34
CA LEU A 15 12.84 -0.89 -22.29
C LEU A 15 13.71 -2.07 -22.75
N LYS A 16 14.52 -1.89 -23.79
CA LYS A 16 15.47 -2.93 -24.25
C LYS A 16 16.49 -3.27 -23.16
N HIS A 17 17.00 -2.26 -22.45
CA HIS A 17 17.93 -2.47 -21.34
C HIS A 17 17.27 -3.21 -20.16
N LEU A 18 16.04 -2.86 -19.80
CA LEU A 18 15.29 -3.57 -18.76
C LEU A 18 15.00 -5.02 -19.15
N LYS A 19 14.66 -5.28 -20.42
CA LYS A 19 14.39 -6.63 -20.93
C LYS A 19 15.54 -7.59 -20.70
N ASN A 20 16.78 -7.12 -20.84
CA ASN A 20 17.96 -7.93 -20.59
C ASN A 20 18.25 -8.16 -19.09
N LYS A 21 17.57 -7.46 -18.19
CA LYS A 21 17.77 -7.55 -16.72
C LYS A 21 16.67 -8.33 -16.00
N LEU A 22 15.52 -8.53 -16.64
CA LEU A 22 14.43 -9.33 -16.08
C LEU A 22 14.53 -10.76 -16.61
N LYS A 23 14.64 -11.74 -15.70
CA LYS A 23 14.69 -13.16 -16.06
C LYS A 23 13.39 -13.65 -16.71
N ASN A 24 12.26 -13.01 -16.39
CA ASN A 24 10.93 -13.32 -16.92
C ASN A 24 10.21 -12.02 -17.28
N TRP A 25 10.24 -11.65 -18.56
CA TRP A 25 9.76 -10.34 -19.05
C TRP A 25 8.24 -10.27 -19.20
N THR A 26 7.57 -11.41 -19.39
CA THR A 26 6.15 -11.48 -19.77
C THR A 26 5.38 -12.40 -18.84
N SER A 27 4.13 -12.01 -18.58
CA SER A 27 3.13 -12.81 -17.90
C SER A 27 2.47 -13.85 -18.82
N GLY A 28 2.60 -13.68 -20.14
CA GLY A 28 1.80 -14.41 -21.13
C GLY A 28 0.40 -13.81 -21.33
N ASN A 29 0.06 -12.75 -20.60
CA ASN A 29 -1.16 -11.96 -20.78
C ASN A 29 -0.82 -10.57 -21.33
N GLU A 30 -1.24 -10.30 -22.57
CA GLU A 30 -0.90 -9.05 -23.26
C GLU A 30 -1.34 -7.79 -22.49
N LYS A 31 -2.52 -7.82 -21.86
CA LYS A 31 -3.06 -6.68 -21.13
C LYS A 31 -2.24 -6.34 -19.88
N ILE A 32 -1.77 -7.37 -19.16
CA ILE A 32 -0.86 -7.21 -18.02
C ILE A 32 0.51 -6.72 -18.48
N ASP A 33 1.05 -7.32 -19.54
CA ASP A 33 2.36 -6.96 -20.08
C ASP A 33 2.37 -5.51 -20.60
N ASN A 34 1.28 -5.05 -21.22
CA ASN A 34 1.06 -3.66 -21.61
C ASN A 34 1.08 -2.74 -20.39
N PHE A 35 0.32 -3.08 -19.34
CA PHE A 35 0.27 -2.29 -18.13
C PHE A 35 1.63 -2.19 -17.41
N ILE A 36 2.38 -3.30 -17.33
CA ILE A 36 3.74 -3.32 -16.76
C ILE A 36 4.65 -2.38 -17.55
N ARG A 37 4.63 -2.44 -18.89
CA ARG A 37 5.42 -1.55 -19.75
C ARG A 37 5.05 -0.08 -19.54
N GLU A 38 3.76 0.24 -19.50
CA GLU A 38 3.29 1.61 -19.22
C GLU A 38 3.80 2.12 -17.86
N ARG A 39 3.77 1.27 -16.82
CA ARG A 39 4.28 1.60 -15.49
C ARG A 39 5.79 1.86 -15.53
N GLN A 40 6.56 1.01 -16.20
CA GLN A 40 8.01 1.15 -16.30
C GLN A 40 8.43 2.44 -17.03
N LEU A 41 7.68 2.85 -18.06
CA LEU A 41 7.94 4.07 -18.83
C LEU A 41 7.63 5.37 -18.08
N LYS A 42 6.74 5.33 -17.07
CA LYS A 42 6.37 6.51 -16.27
C LYS A 42 7.35 6.80 -15.13
N VAL A 43 8.29 5.90 -14.84
CA VAL A 43 9.23 5.99 -13.69
C VAL A 43 10.57 6.64 -14.06
N VAL A 44 10.64 7.34 -15.20
CA VAL A 44 11.93 7.82 -15.76
C VAL A 44 12.64 8.85 -14.88
N ASP A 45 11.92 9.65 -14.07
CA ASP A 45 12.57 10.80 -13.41
C ASP A 45 12.87 10.61 -11.92
N HIS A 46 11.99 10.04 -11.10
CA HIS A 46 12.26 9.87 -9.68
C HIS A 46 11.78 8.52 -9.12
N ASP A 47 12.67 7.92 -8.34
CA ASP A 47 12.59 6.63 -7.62
C ASP A 47 12.70 5.33 -8.42
N PHE A 48 13.29 4.35 -7.72
CA PHE A 48 14.28 3.45 -8.30
C PHE A 48 13.84 2.04 -8.57
N ILE A 49 12.65 1.67 -8.12
CA ILE A 49 12.17 0.30 -8.12
C ILE A 49 11.44 0.05 -9.44
N VAL A 50 11.83 -1.01 -10.14
CA VAL A 50 11.20 -1.41 -11.40
C VAL A 50 9.95 -2.20 -11.07
N PHE A 51 8.81 -1.76 -11.60
CA PHE A 51 7.57 -2.55 -11.57
C PHE A 51 7.69 -3.69 -12.58
N GLU A 52 7.57 -4.94 -12.13
CA GLU A 52 7.84 -6.12 -12.97
C GLU A 52 6.81 -7.24 -12.81
N TRP A 53 6.81 -8.18 -13.76
CA TRP A 53 6.17 -9.47 -13.58
C TRP A 53 7.08 -10.35 -12.71
N ILE A 54 6.51 -10.99 -11.69
CA ILE A 54 7.25 -11.78 -10.71
C ILE A 54 6.73 -13.22 -10.77
N PRO A 55 7.55 -14.19 -11.20
CA PRO A 55 7.14 -15.59 -11.16
C PRO A 55 6.81 -16.03 -9.74
N TYR A 56 5.70 -16.75 -9.57
CA TYR A 56 5.25 -17.20 -8.25
C TYR A 56 6.28 -18.06 -7.53
N SER A 57 7.05 -18.85 -8.27
CA SER A 57 8.14 -19.70 -7.75
C SER A 57 9.28 -18.92 -7.09
N GLN A 58 9.32 -17.59 -7.19
CA GLN A 58 10.29 -16.74 -6.48
C GLN A 58 9.90 -16.45 -5.03
N PHE A 59 8.70 -16.85 -4.61
CA PHE A 59 8.22 -16.64 -3.25
C PHE A 59 8.41 -17.90 -2.40
N SER A 60 8.95 -17.72 -1.21
CA SER A 60 9.06 -18.75 -0.17
C SER A 60 8.49 -18.25 1.16
N GLU A 61 8.35 -19.16 2.12
CA GLU A 61 7.80 -18.85 3.46
C GLU A 61 6.45 -18.12 3.40
N ILE A 62 5.59 -18.52 2.47
CA ILE A 62 4.27 -17.91 2.26
C ILE A 62 3.39 -18.25 3.48
N LYS A 63 2.93 -17.22 4.19
CA LYS A 63 2.05 -17.33 5.37
C LYS A 63 0.85 -16.42 5.20
N GLU A 64 -0.35 -16.94 5.39
CA GLU A 64 -1.57 -16.12 5.43
C GLU A 64 -1.47 -15.16 6.60
N ILE A 65 -1.70 -13.88 6.34
CA ILE A 65 -1.67 -12.84 7.36
C ILE A 65 -3.05 -12.23 7.60
N SER A 66 -3.92 -12.27 6.59
CA SER A 66 -5.32 -11.87 6.75
C SER A 66 -6.16 -12.33 5.56
N LYS A 67 -7.45 -12.52 5.79
CA LYS A 67 -8.41 -12.99 4.80
C LYS A 67 -9.74 -12.25 4.95
N SER A 68 -10.29 -11.82 3.82
CA SER A 68 -11.64 -11.29 3.69
C SER A 68 -12.39 -12.01 2.57
N SER A 69 -13.66 -11.67 2.34
CA SER A 69 -14.47 -12.27 1.28
C SER A 69 -13.97 -11.95 -0.14
N SER A 70 -13.28 -10.81 -0.35
CA SER A 70 -12.81 -10.37 -1.66
C SER A 70 -11.30 -10.53 -1.87
N MET A 71 -10.54 -10.84 -0.82
CA MET A 71 -9.08 -10.82 -0.89
C MET A 71 -8.41 -11.60 0.25
N THR A 72 -7.26 -12.20 -0.04
CA THR A 72 -6.36 -12.74 0.99
C THR A 72 -5.00 -12.07 0.88
N VAL A 73 -4.39 -11.74 2.02
CA VAL A 73 -3.05 -11.18 2.08
C VAL A 73 -2.13 -12.21 2.71
N TYR A 74 -0.99 -12.46 2.07
CA TYR A 74 0.08 -13.31 2.57
C TYR A 74 1.35 -12.51 2.81
N SER A 75 2.16 -12.92 3.78
CA SER A 75 3.58 -12.51 3.86
C SER A 75 4.44 -13.57 3.19
N ALA A 76 5.46 -13.16 2.45
CA ALA A 76 6.40 -14.07 1.82
C ALA A 76 7.81 -13.47 1.77
N ILE A 77 8.82 -14.32 1.54
CA ILE A 77 10.17 -13.90 1.15
C ILE A 77 10.25 -13.97 -0.37
N TRP A 78 10.61 -12.85 -1.00
CA TRP A 78 10.94 -12.80 -2.42
C TRP A 78 12.45 -12.99 -2.61
N GLY A 79 12.84 -14.16 -3.11
CA GLY A 79 14.26 -14.58 -3.20
C GLY A 79 15.11 -13.66 -4.07
N ASP A 80 14.70 -13.43 -5.32
CA ASP A 80 15.39 -12.48 -6.21
C ASP A 80 15.24 -11.04 -5.71
N GLY A 81 14.08 -10.69 -5.15
CA GLY A 81 13.79 -9.37 -4.62
C GLY A 81 13.67 -8.26 -5.69
N PRO A 82 13.29 -7.03 -5.28
CA PRO A 82 13.00 -5.97 -6.24
C PRO A 82 14.24 -5.51 -7.00
N LEU A 83 14.09 -5.35 -8.31
CA LEU A 83 15.09 -4.68 -9.13
C LEU A 83 15.05 -3.17 -8.87
N HIS A 84 16.21 -2.58 -8.59
CA HIS A 84 16.33 -1.15 -8.41
C HIS A 84 17.54 -0.55 -9.13
N LYS A 85 17.42 0.71 -9.57
CA LYS A 85 18.52 1.46 -10.17
C LYS A 85 19.30 2.22 -9.08
N SER A 86 20.62 2.21 -9.11
CA SER A 86 21.45 3.05 -8.21
C SER A 86 21.49 4.50 -8.73
N LYS A 87 21.33 5.51 -7.84
CA LYS A 87 21.52 6.94 -8.21
C LYS A 87 22.97 7.23 -8.56
N ARG A 88 23.90 6.53 -7.89
CA ARG A 88 25.33 6.79 -7.98
C ARG A 88 25.91 6.18 -9.25
N ASP A 89 25.56 4.93 -9.51
CA ASP A 89 26.27 4.13 -10.50
C ASP A 89 25.43 3.93 -11.78
N LYS A 90 24.17 4.39 -11.80
CA LYS A 90 23.17 4.19 -12.86
C LYS A 90 22.92 2.72 -13.25
N HIS A 91 23.53 1.76 -12.55
CA HIS A 91 23.35 0.33 -12.73
C HIS A 91 22.12 -0.20 -11.98
N TYR A 92 21.59 -1.33 -12.47
CA TYR A 92 20.50 -2.05 -11.83
C TYR A 92 21.02 -3.17 -10.94
N THR A 93 20.53 -3.24 -9.71
CA THR A 93 20.83 -4.28 -8.73
C THR A 93 19.55 -4.79 -8.07
N ARG A 94 19.55 -6.02 -7.58
CA ARG A 94 18.43 -6.59 -6.84
C ARG A 94 18.68 -6.55 -5.34
N ILE A 95 17.60 -6.42 -4.57
CA ILE A 95 17.64 -6.54 -3.10
C ILE A 95 17.07 -7.90 -2.74
N SER A 96 17.89 -8.95 -2.77
CA SER A 96 17.48 -10.33 -2.54
C SER A 96 16.83 -10.56 -1.17
N ASN A 97 16.09 -11.66 -1.06
CA ASN A 97 15.43 -12.12 0.17
C ASN A 97 14.55 -11.04 0.81
N LYS A 98 13.86 -10.26 -0.03
CA LYS A 98 13.03 -9.17 0.45
C LYS A 98 11.73 -9.74 0.99
N LYS A 99 11.42 -9.47 2.26
CA LYS A 99 10.07 -9.73 2.78
C LYS A 99 9.06 -8.83 2.06
N VAL A 100 8.00 -9.43 1.52
CA VAL A 100 6.92 -8.78 0.74
C VAL A 100 5.54 -9.20 1.26
N ALA A 101 4.54 -8.37 0.94
CA ALA A 101 3.14 -8.74 1.08
C ALA A 101 2.58 -9.10 -0.30
N LEU A 102 1.88 -10.23 -0.37
CA LEU A 102 1.19 -10.75 -1.54
C LEU A 102 -0.31 -10.53 -1.35
N GLU A 103 -0.88 -9.59 -2.08
CA GLU A 103 -2.30 -9.27 -2.03
C GLU A 103 -3.03 -10.02 -3.17
N CYS A 104 -3.68 -11.12 -2.82
CA CYS A 104 -4.39 -12.01 -3.72
C CYS A 104 -5.85 -11.59 -3.83
N LEU A 105 -6.30 -11.20 -5.02
CA LEU A 105 -7.68 -10.76 -5.26
C LEU A 105 -8.53 -11.96 -5.67
N HIS A 106 -9.66 -12.18 -4.99
CA HIS A 106 -10.58 -13.27 -5.29
C HIS A 106 -11.83 -12.78 -6.03
N ASN A 107 -12.46 -13.67 -6.81
CA ASN A 107 -13.86 -13.57 -7.24
C ASN A 107 -14.29 -12.24 -7.85
N SER A 108 -13.47 -11.67 -8.74
CA SER A 108 -13.91 -10.51 -9.53
C SER A 108 -14.34 -10.95 -10.93
N GLN A 109 -15.47 -10.43 -11.42
CA GLN A 109 -15.99 -10.69 -12.76
C GLN A 109 -14.95 -10.40 -13.85
N ASN A 110 -14.07 -9.41 -13.62
CA ASN A 110 -12.98 -9.02 -14.51
C ASN A 110 -11.66 -8.89 -13.71
N PRO A 111 -10.93 -10.00 -13.48
CA PRO A 111 -9.77 -10.02 -12.57
C PRO A 111 -8.61 -9.15 -13.02
N ILE A 112 -8.34 -9.11 -14.33
CA ILE A 112 -7.27 -8.29 -14.89
C ILE A 112 -7.59 -6.80 -14.75
N ASP A 113 -8.82 -6.38 -15.05
CA ASP A 113 -9.22 -4.97 -14.92
C ASP A 113 -9.25 -4.52 -13.46
N SER A 114 -9.79 -5.35 -12.58
CA SER A 114 -9.79 -5.10 -11.13
C SER A 114 -8.37 -4.90 -10.61
N LEU A 115 -7.45 -5.80 -10.96
CA LEU A 115 -6.04 -5.72 -10.62
C LEU A 115 -5.38 -4.45 -11.13
N ILE A 116 -5.56 -4.12 -12.42
CA ILE A 116 -4.97 -2.93 -13.04
C ILE A 116 -5.53 -1.65 -12.41
N ASN A 117 -6.84 -1.56 -12.23
CA ASN A 117 -7.49 -0.40 -11.63
C ASN A 117 -7.05 -0.20 -10.17
N LYS A 118 -6.92 -1.29 -9.41
CA LYS A 118 -6.39 -1.26 -8.05
C LYS A 118 -4.93 -0.84 -8.03
N SER A 119 -4.11 -1.40 -8.92
CA SER A 119 -2.72 -1.00 -9.08
C SER A 119 -2.61 0.49 -9.39
N LYS A 120 -3.43 1.06 -10.29
CA LYS A 120 -3.40 2.49 -10.66
C LYS A 120 -3.58 3.44 -9.47
N LYS A 121 -4.23 3.01 -8.37
CA LYS A 121 -4.34 3.80 -7.12
C LYS A 121 -2.98 4.03 -6.45
N TYR A 122 -2.00 3.17 -6.69
CA TYR A 122 -0.62 3.34 -6.20
C TYR A 122 0.06 4.45 -7.00
N LYS A 123 0.40 5.55 -6.30
CA LYS A 123 1.19 6.64 -6.86
C LYS A 123 2.54 6.10 -7.35
N TYR A 124 3.03 6.65 -8.46
CA TYR A 124 4.42 6.47 -8.88
C TYR A 124 5.32 6.96 -7.74
N SER A 125 6.44 6.27 -7.53
CA SER A 125 7.32 6.57 -6.41
C SER A 125 7.84 8.01 -6.58
N THR A 126 7.48 8.92 -5.66
CA THR A 126 7.90 10.33 -5.69
C THR A 126 9.16 10.50 -4.83
N LYS A 127 9.81 11.67 -4.88
CA LYS A 127 11.02 12.02 -4.10
C LYS A 127 10.99 11.63 -2.60
N PHE A 128 9.81 11.45 -2.01
CA PHE A 128 9.57 11.11 -0.60
C PHE A 128 9.14 9.64 -0.35
N GLY A 129 9.00 8.84 -1.42
CA GLY A 129 8.63 7.41 -1.45
C GLY A 129 7.26 7.10 -0.80
N PRO A 130 6.30 6.48 -1.49
CA PRO A 130 4.99 6.18 -0.88
C PRO A 130 5.13 5.23 0.32
N PHE A 131 4.19 5.31 1.26
CA PHE A 131 4.05 4.37 2.38
C PHE A 131 3.90 2.92 1.87
N LEU A 132 3.11 2.75 0.81
CA LEU A 132 3.00 1.50 0.05
C LEU A 132 3.77 1.59 -1.27
N LYS A 133 4.75 0.72 -1.45
CA LYS A 133 5.52 0.55 -2.68
C LYS A 133 5.04 -0.72 -3.37
N LEU A 134 4.52 -0.56 -4.58
CA LEU A 134 4.15 -1.69 -5.42
C LEU A 134 5.36 -2.15 -6.23
N TYR A 135 5.70 -3.42 -6.12
CA TYR A 135 6.84 -4.05 -6.79
C TYR A 135 6.46 -4.70 -8.11
N GLY A 136 5.26 -5.25 -8.22
CA GLY A 136 4.92 -6.02 -9.39
C GLY A 136 3.59 -6.74 -9.30
N ILE A 137 3.39 -7.59 -10.30
CA ILE A 137 2.26 -8.51 -10.41
C ILE A 137 2.82 -9.93 -10.45
N SER A 138 2.12 -10.85 -9.81
CA SER A 138 2.31 -12.28 -9.95
C SER A 138 0.97 -12.98 -10.19
N GLN A 139 0.99 -14.28 -10.39
CA GLN A 139 -0.20 -15.12 -10.49
C GLN A 139 0.07 -16.44 -9.77
N ASN A 140 -0.86 -16.84 -8.91
CA ASN A 140 -0.80 -18.15 -8.28
C ASN A 140 -1.08 -19.23 -9.33
N PRO A 141 -0.16 -20.17 -9.60
CA PRO A 141 -0.38 -21.22 -10.60
C PRO A 141 -1.49 -22.21 -10.20
N ASP A 142 -1.76 -22.37 -8.90
CA ASP A 142 -2.74 -23.34 -8.41
C ASP A 142 -4.17 -22.79 -8.47
N THR A 143 -4.36 -21.50 -8.14
CA THR A 143 -5.69 -20.87 -8.11
C THR A 143 -5.98 -19.99 -9.32
N ASN A 144 -4.97 -19.69 -10.14
CA ASN A 144 -5.00 -18.69 -11.21
C ASN A 144 -5.28 -17.24 -10.75
N ASP A 145 -5.36 -17.00 -9.43
CA ASP A 145 -5.59 -15.67 -8.89
C ASP A 145 -4.38 -14.76 -9.14
N TYR A 146 -4.65 -13.52 -9.54
CA TYR A 146 -3.62 -12.50 -9.67
C TYR A 146 -3.26 -11.87 -8.33
N ILE A 147 -1.99 -11.56 -8.19
CA ILE A 147 -1.37 -11.09 -6.95
C ILE A 147 -0.71 -9.74 -7.19
N LEU A 148 -1.02 -8.76 -6.34
CA LEU A 148 -0.23 -7.53 -6.22
C LEU A 148 0.90 -7.75 -5.21
N VAL A 149 2.14 -7.49 -5.62
CA VAL A 149 3.33 -7.66 -4.78
C VAL A 149 3.78 -6.30 -4.28
N GLN A 150 3.85 -6.11 -2.97
CA GLN A 150 4.18 -4.81 -2.37
C GLN A 150 5.17 -4.92 -1.20
N ASN A 151 5.74 -3.80 -0.79
CA ASN A 151 6.60 -3.74 0.38
C ASN A 151 5.89 -4.29 1.62
N ASN A 152 6.57 -5.20 2.32
CA ASN A 152 6.19 -5.65 3.65
C ASN A 152 6.45 -4.56 4.70
N SER A 153 6.19 -3.28 4.39
CA SER A 153 6.55 -2.19 5.30
C SER A 153 5.90 -2.33 6.67
N LEU A 154 4.90 -3.21 6.80
CA LEU A 154 4.45 -3.75 8.07
C LEU A 154 4.10 -5.23 7.85
N THR A 155 4.55 -6.13 8.72
CA THR A 155 3.61 -7.15 9.21
C THR A 155 2.34 -6.39 9.59
N LEU A 156 1.24 -6.56 8.84
CA LEU A 156 -0.12 -6.29 9.33
C LEU A 156 -0.25 -5.13 10.33
N VAL A 157 -0.33 -3.88 9.86
CA VAL A 157 -1.24 -3.00 10.61
C VAL A 157 -2.62 -3.60 10.49
N ASN A 158 -3.41 -3.54 11.54
CA ASN A 158 -4.75 -4.10 11.59
C ASN A 158 -5.71 -3.32 10.67
N TRP A 159 -5.33 -2.97 9.44
CA TRP A 159 -6.13 -2.15 8.52
C TRP A 159 -7.33 -2.90 7.93
N ILE A 160 -7.35 -4.24 8.04
CA ILE A 160 -8.49 -5.05 7.65
C ILE A 160 -9.48 -5.04 8.81
N SER A 161 -10.50 -4.20 8.64
CA SER A 161 -11.65 -4.11 9.53
C SER A 161 -12.63 -5.28 9.34
N GLY A 162 -12.46 -6.05 8.25
CA GLY A 162 -13.45 -7.01 7.78
C GLY A 162 -14.56 -6.37 6.92
N ASN A 163 -14.49 -5.05 6.69
CA ASN A 163 -15.40 -4.32 5.83
C ASN A 163 -14.63 -3.71 4.63
N GLU A 164 -14.93 -4.19 3.44
CA GLU A 164 -14.24 -3.80 2.21
C GLU A 164 -14.24 -2.28 1.97
N LYS A 165 -15.35 -1.58 2.24
CA LYS A 165 -15.44 -0.12 2.07
C LYS A 165 -14.49 0.63 3.02
N ILE A 166 -14.40 0.20 4.28
CA ILE A 166 -13.49 0.79 5.27
C ILE A 166 -12.04 0.52 4.86
N ASP A 167 -11.75 -0.72 4.48
CA ASP A 167 -10.41 -1.18 4.13
C ASP A 167 -9.89 -0.42 2.90
N ASP A 168 -10.74 -0.22 1.89
CA ASP A 168 -10.45 0.59 0.70
C ASP A 168 -10.24 2.07 1.06
N PHE A 169 -11.03 2.62 1.98
CA PHE A 169 -10.86 3.98 2.45
C PHE A 169 -9.54 4.18 3.20
N ILE A 170 -9.15 3.24 4.08
CA ILE A 170 -7.87 3.28 4.79
C ILE A 170 -6.71 3.23 3.79
N LYS A 171 -6.77 2.32 2.81
CA LYS A 171 -5.80 2.26 1.71
C LYS A 171 -5.72 3.57 0.94
N GLU A 172 -6.87 4.16 0.58
CA GLU A 172 -6.91 5.45 -0.12
C GLU A 172 -6.20 6.55 0.68
N ARG A 173 -6.42 6.61 2.00
CA ARG A 173 -5.72 7.54 2.88
C ARG A 173 -4.21 7.30 2.88
N GLN A 174 -3.78 6.04 2.99
CA GLN A 174 -2.37 5.66 2.95
C GLN A 174 -1.71 5.96 1.59
N PHE A 175 -2.45 5.89 0.47
CA PHE A 175 -1.98 6.24 -0.87
C PHE A 175 -1.82 7.74 -1.11
N LYS A 176 -2.64 8.59 -0.46
CA LYS A 176 -2.54 10.05 -0.60
C LYS A 176 -1.20 10.59 -0.10
N GLY A 177 -0.55 9.85 0.80
CA GLY A 177 0.83 10.03 1.19
C GLY A 177 0.93 10.69 2.57
N ASN A 178 1.81 10.12 3.39
CA ASN A 178 2.26 10.69 4.66
C ASN A 178 3.52 11.51 4.38
N THR A 179 3.46 12.81 4.68
CA THR A 179 4.62 13.68 4.81
C THR A 179 5.50 13.26 5.99
N ARG A 180 6.66 13.91 6.14
CA ARG A 180 7.65 13.56 7.16
C ARG A 180 7.04 13.68 8.57
N ASN A 181 7.09 12.62 9.37
CA ASN A 181 6.52 12.52 10.72
C ASN A 181 4.99 12.38 10.80
N ASP A 182 4.31 12.03 9.70
CA ASP A 182 2.87 11.80 9.74
C ASP A 182 2.52 10.45 10.38
N VAL A 183 1.38 10.47 11.08
CA VAL A 183 0.67 9.31 11.62
C VAL A 183 0.13 8.47 10.48
N VAL A 184 0.32 7.16 10.57
CA VAL A 184 -0.26 6.20 9.64
C VAL A 184 -1.73 6.02 9.98
N PHE A 185 -2.60 6.33 9.03
CA PHE A 185 -4.04 6.06 9.14
C PHE A 185 -4.27 4.54 9.12
N GLU A 186 -4.90 3.97 10.15
CA GLU A 186 -5.04 2.52 10.32
C GLU A 186 -6.36 2.14 10.99
N TRP A 187 -6.84 0.92 10.76
CA TRP A 187 -7.94 0.39 11.57
C TRP A 187 -7.39 -0.07 12.93
N ILE A 188 -8.16 0.23 13.98
CA ILE A 188 -7.80 -0.04 15.36
C ILE A 188 -8.85 -0.98 15.95
N PRO A 189 -8.53 -2.25 16.21
CA PRO A 189 -9.44 -3.16 16.89
C PRO A 189 -9.85 -2.59 18.24
N TYR A 190 -11.13 -2.72 18.61
CA TYR A 190 -11.65 -2.19 19.87
C TYR A 190 -10.88 -2.70 21.11
N THR A 191 -10.35 -3.92 21.03
CA THR A 191 -9.50 -4.56 22.06
C THR A 191 -8.18 -3.83 22.34
N GLN A 192 -7.83 -2.83 21.54
CA GLN A 192 -6.67 -1.96 21.73
C GLN A 192 -6.91 -0.79 22.69
N PHE A 193 -8.15 -0.57 23.12
CA PHE A 193 -8.53 0.52 24.01
C PHE A 193 -8.76 0.03 25.44
N ASN A 194 -8.10 0.69 26.39
CA ASN A 194 -8.26 0.50 27.82
C ASN A 194 -8.89 1.74 28.46
N GLU A 195 -9.35 1.61 29.70
CA GLU A 195 -9.83 2.73 30.53
C GLU A 195 -10.90 3.57 29.83
N ILE A 196 -11.80 2.91 29.11
CA ILE A 196 -12.85 3.58 28.33
C ILE A 196 -13.87 4.19 29.27
N LYS A 197 -14.03 5.51 29.20
CA LYS A 197 -14.98 6.27 30.05
C LYS A 197 -15.80 7.20 29.18
N GLU A 198 -17.12 7.20 29.36
CA GLU A 198 -17.99 8.15 28.68
C GLU A 198 -17.68 9.57 29.16
N THR A 199 -17.50 10.51 28.23
CA THR A 199 -17.20 11.91 28.54
C THR A 199 -18.33 12.85 28.14
N SER A 200 -19.09 12.49 27.11
CA SER A 200 -20.27 13.26 26.69
C SER A 200 -21.17 12.44 25.77
N LYS A 201 -22.44 12.83 25.73
CA LYS A 201 -23.43 12.33 24.77
C LYS A 201 -24.17 13.51 24.18
N ILE A 202 -24.02 13.72 22.88
CA ILE A 202 -24.63 14.82 22.15
C ILE A 202 -25.31 14.23 20.92
N ASP A 203 -26.62 14.42 20.81
CA ASP A 203 -27.45 13.85 19.76
C ASP A 203 -27.22 12.34 19.56
N SER A 204 -26.79 11.94 18.36
CA SER A 204 -26.50 10.56 17.96
C SER A 204 -25.02 10.16 18.15
N ILE A 205 -24.22 10.94 18.89
CA ILE A 205 -22.80 10.67 19.13
C ILE A 205 -22.53 10.59 20.64
N THR A 206 -21.97 9.46 21.08
CA THR A 206 -21.33 9.37 22.40
C THR A 206 -19.82 9.49 22.26
N THR A 207 -19.20 10.38 23.03
CA THR A 207 -17.75 10.52 23.10
C THR A 207 -17.23 9.82 24.35
N TYR A 208 -16.19 9.03 24.19
CA TYR A 208 -15.47 8.36 25.27
C TYR A 208 -14.02 8.84 25.30
N SER A 209 -13.42 8.91 26.48
CA SER A 209 -11.97 8.91 26.63
C SER A 209 -11.48 7.47 26.72
N ALA A 210 -10.29 7.19 26.22
CA ALA A 210 -9.65 5.88 26.31
C ALA A 210 -8.13 5.99 26.21
N ILE A 211 -7.44 4.93 26.64
CA ILE A 211 -6.01 4.73 26.41
C ILE A 211 -5.83 3.73 25.27
N TRP A 212 -5.25 4.19 24.16
CA TRP A 212 -4.85 3.30 23.06
C TRP A 212 -3.51 2.63 23.40
N ARG A 213 -3.55 1.32 23.72
CA ARG A 213 -2.42 0.52 24.19
C ARG A 213 -1.22 0.57 23.25
N ASN A 214 -1.41 0.17 22.00
CA ASN A 214 -0.34 0.19 21.01
C ASN A 214 -0.02 1.62 20.56
N GLY A 215 -1.02 2.51 20.61
CA GLY A 215 -0.90 3.90 20.22
C GLY A 215 -0.52 4.11 18.75
N PRO A 216 -0.45 5.37 18.30
CA PRO A 216 -0.28 5.68 16.89
C PRO A 216 1.08 5.29 16.33
N LEU A 217 1.06 4.83 15.08
CA LEU A 217 2.23 4.53 14.29
C LEU A 217 2.72 5.80 13.56
N TYR A 218 3.92 6.24 13.86
CA TYR A 218 4.56 7.38 13.19
C TYR A 218 5.60 6.91 12.19
N SER A 219 5.67 7.60 11.06
CA SER A 219 6.78 7.45 10.12
C SER A 219 7.94 8.37 10.52
N LYS A 220 9.10 7.83 10.91
CA LYS A 220 10.33 8.60 11.14
C LYS A 220 11.28 8.39 9.98
N GLU A 221 11.77 9.48 9.41
CA GLU A 221 12.75 9.43 8.32
C GLU A 221 14.15 9.83 8.80
N TYR A 222 15.08 8.87 8.81
CA TYR A 222 16.51 9.11 8.91
C TYR A 222 17.19 8.60 7.63
N LYS A 223 17.87 9.51 6.92
CA LYS A 223 18.81 9.21 5.81
C LYS A 223 18.33 8.06 4.88
N LYS A 224 17.21 8.28 4.16
CA LYS A 224 16.67 7.39 3.11
C LYS A 224 16.02 6.07 3.56
N ASN A 225 16.02 5.76 4.85
CA ASN A 225 15.26 4.63 5.41
C ASN A 225 14.07 5.16 6.23
N LYS A 226 12.86 4.74 5.86
CA LYS A 226 11.66 4.97 6.67
C LYS A 226 11.62 3.91 7.77
N ASN A 227 11.72 4.36 9.02
CA ASN A 227 11.51 3.52 10.19
C ASN A 227 10.18 3.92 10.83
N TYR A 228 9.40 2.93 11.25
CA TYR A 228 8.12 3.18 11.91
C TYR A 228 8.27 2.97 13.42
N LYS A 229 7.68 3.87 14.21
CA LYS A 229 7.69 3.77 15.68
C LYS A 229 6.29 4.03 16.20
N ARG A 230 5.84 3.18 17.13
CA ARG A 230 4.62 3.42 17.90
C ARG A 230 4.92 4.22 19.17
N ILE A 231 3.99 5.09 19.54
CA ILE A 231 3.98 5.73 20.86
C ILE A 231 2.83 5.11 21.63
N SER A 232 3.12 4.13 22.49
CA SER A 232 2.13 3.38 23.25
C SER A 232 1.40 4.24 24.28
N ASN A 233 0.26 3.70 24.76
CA ASN A 233 -0.57 4.28 25.82
C ASN A 233 -0.97 5.73 25.56
N LYS A 234 -1.36 6.03 24.31
CA LYS A 234 -1.81 7.36 23.93
C LYS A 234 -3.25 7.56 24.39
N ALA A 235 -3.51 8.61 25.17
CA ALA A 235 -4.87 9.05 25.45
C ALA A 235 -5.55 9.55 24.17
N VAL A 236 -6.76 9.05 23.91
CA VAL A 236 -7.55 9.34 22.72
C VAL A 236 -9.02 9.58 23.08
N ALA A 237 -9.74 10.29 22.21
CA ALA A 237 -11.18 10.42 22.26
C ALA A 237 -11.82 9.52 21.19
N LEU A 238 -12.72 8.62 21.60
CA LEU A 238 -13.48 7.75 20.71
C LEU A 238 -14.87 8.36 20.50
N LYS A 239 -15.30 8.49 19.24
CA LYS A 239 -16.66 8.93 18.91
C LYS A 239 -17.47 7.72 18.44
N CYS A 240 -18.37 7.23 19.28
CA CYS A 240 -19.33 6.18 18.95
C CYS A 240 -20.58 6.81 18.33
N LEU A 241 -21.11 6.19 17.28
CA LEU A 241 -22.28 6.67 16.55
C LEU A 241 -23.46 5.74 16.81
N HIS A 242 -24.62 6.33 17.12
CA HIS A 242 -25.87 5.62 17.36
C HIS A 242 -26.85 5.88 16.22
N ASN A 243 -27.56 4.85 15.77
CA ASN A 243 -28.74 4.95 14.90
C ASN A 243 -28.58 5.72 13.57
N SER A 244 -27.46 5.53 12.85
CA SER A 244 -27.34 6.07 11.49
C SER A 244 -27.82 5.07 10.43
N GLN A 245 -28.73 5.48 9.56
CA GLN A 245 -28.94 4.80 8.27
C GLN A 245 -27.61 4.85 7.50
N ASN A 246 -27.03 3.70 7.15
CA ASN A 246 -25.70 3.56 6.51
C ASN A 246 -24.50 4.03 7.38
N PRO A 247 -24.19 3.33 8.49
CA PRO A 247 -23.13 3.73 9.43
C PRO A 247 -21.74 3.81 8.80
N ILE A 248 -21.45 2.96 7.82
CA ILE A 248 -20.16 2.92 7.14
C ILE A 248 -19.91 4.18 6.29
N ASP A 249 -20.88 4.55 5.46
CA ASP A 249 -20.74 5.70 4.57
C ASP A 249 -20.67 7.01 5.38
N PHE A 250 -21.45 7.10 6.46
CA PHE A 250 -21.37 8.22 7.40
C PHE A 250 -20.01 8.30 8.10
N LEU A 251 -19.49 7.17 8.61
CA LEU A 251 -18.17 7.08 9.23
C LEU A 251 -17.08 7.58 8.27
N ILE A 252 -17.07 7.07 7.04
CA ILE A 252 -16.11 7.46 5.99
C ILE A 252 -16.23 8.95 5.68
N ASN A 253 -17.45 9.47 5.51
CA ASN A 253 -17.66 10.90 5.22
C ASN A 253 -17.22 11.80 6.38
N LYS A 254 -17.45 11.38 7.62
CA LYS A 254 -16.95 12.09 8.80
C LYS A 254 -15.43 12.05 8.87
N ALA A 255 -14.83 10.88 8.66
CA ALA A 255 -13.39 10.71 8.62
C ALA A 255 -12.75 11.54 7.50
N LYS A 256 -13.41 11.73 6.35
CA LYS A 256 -12.96 12.60 5.25
C LYS A 256 -12.80 14.07 5.66
N LYS A 257 -13.64 14.57 6.58
CA LYS A 257 -13.62 15.98 7.03
C LYS A 257 -12.42 16.32 7.92
N TYR A 258 -11.85 15.35 8.61
CA TYR A 258 -10.64 15.58 9.40
C TYR A 258 -9.43 15.60 8.45
N SER A 259 -8.84 16.79 8.26
CA SER A 259 -7.63 17.00 7.45
C SER A 259 -6.41 16.45 8.18
N THR A 260 -5.53 15.77 7.44
CA THR A 260 -4.25 15.24 7.95
C THR A 260 -3.15 16.31 7.91
N GLU A 261 -3.49 17.60 7.91
CA GLU A 261 -2.50 18.67 8.01
C GLU A 261 -2.07 18.87 9.46
N TYR A 262 -0.75 18.92 9.63
CA TYR A 262 0.05 19.01 10.86
C TYR A 262 -0.37 20.13 11.85
N ALA A 263 -1.27 21.02 11.43
CA ALA A 263 -1.77 22.15 12.22
C ALA A 263 -3.21 21.97 12.74
N SER A 264 -3.82 20.79 12.60
CA SER A 264 -5.12 20.54 13.21
C SER A 264 -4.96 20.11 14.68
N ILE A 265 -5.77 20.71 15.57
CA ILE A 265 -5.86 20.35 17.00
C ILE A 265 -6.29 18.88 17.19
N TYR A 266 -6.80 18.23 16.13
CA TYR A 266 -7.36 16.88 16.14
C TYR A 266 -6.71 15.99 15.08
N VAL A 267 -5.81 15.11 15.51
CA VAL A 267 -5.30 14.03 14.66
C VAL A 267 -6.32 12.90 14.66
N LEU A 268 -6.84 12.56 13.48
CA LEU A 268 -7.65 11.36 13.29
C LEU A 268 -6.72 10.16 13.10
N TYR A 269 -6.92 9.14 13.91
CA TYR A 269 -6.20 7.87 13.87
C TYR A 269 -7.02 6.81 13.13
#